data_AF-A0A5N7X9F9-F1
#
_entry.id   AF-A0A5N7X9F9-F1
#
_cell.length_a   1.000
_cell.length_b   1.000
_cell.length_c   1.000
_cell.angle_alpha   90.00
_cell.angle_beta   90.00
_cell.angle_gamma   90.00
#
_symmetry.space_group_name_H-M   'P 1'
#
loop_
_entity.id
_entity.type
_entity.pdbx_description
1 polymer ?
#
loop_
_entity_poly.entity_id
_entity_poly.type
_entity_poly.pdbx_seq_one_letter_code
_entity_poly.pdbx_strand_id
1 'polypeptide(L)'
;MSSEAVNAMSSGQALPDGAAAIGHSDPVMEAGSVAEFISPQTLVNEIKVRARVRLSRARREGAAGSASLRDHLHQSAREVGFAGWEQARLVLGALAAPGDDMGSFWHVPRSGILLHIWFSEYAQARSVLAQQADGFLLPYRRQCFIVQAPFIEALGLNPADPAWAAIGQDLVAAYGTPAWLALAWQRLHAPAGAF
;
A
#
# COMPACT_ATOMS: atom_id res chain seq x y z
N MET A 1 70.86 -29.93 32.67
CA MET A 1 69.57 -29.63 33.31
C MET A 1 68.52 -30.25 32.39
N SER A 2 68.22 -31.54 32.47
CA SER A 2 67.60 -32.25 33.63
C SER A 2 66.20 -31.69 33.88
N SER A 3 65.09 -32.43 33.96
CA SER A 3 64.82 -33.89 33.89
C SER A 3 63.30 -34.07 33.63
N GLU A 4 62.72 -35.19 33.15
CA GLU A 4 63.23 -36.53 32.81
C GLU A 4 62.42 -37.13 31.63
N ALA A 5 62.34 -38.47 31.47
CA ALA A 5 61.39 -39.18 30.61
C ALA A 5 60.67 -40.29 31.38
N VAL A 6 59.46 -40.69 30.95
CA VAL A 6 58.91 -42.04 31.24
C VAL A 6 57.95 -42.52 30.15
N ASN A 7 58.28 -43.66 29.54
CA ASN A 7 57.38 -44.47 28.72
C ASN A 7 56.47 -45.33 29.60
N ALA A 8 55.25 -45.61 29.13
CA ALA A 8 54.56 -46.86 29.43
C ALA A 8 53.56 -47.22 28.32
N MET A 9 53.62 -48.45 27.81
CA MET A 9 52.62 -49.03 26.91
C MET A 9 51.43 -49.57 27.71
N SER A 10 50.23 -49.55 27.14
CA SER A 10 49.34 -50.74 27.20
C SER A 10 48.22 -50.68 26.16
N SER A 11 47.80 -51.86 25.71
CA SER A 11 46.75 -52.07 24.72
C SER A 11 45.33 -51.83 25.27
N GLY A 12 44.39 -51.42 24.42
CA GLY A 12 42.97 -51.30 24.77
C GLY A 12 42.09 -51.29 23.52
N GLN A 13 41.36 -52.37 23.29
CA GLN A 13 40.61 -52.65 22.06
C GLN A 13 39.10 -52.65 22.34
N ALA A 14 38.33 -51.74 21.72
CA ALA A 14 36.86 -51.82 21.60
C ALA A 14 36.26 -50.84 20.57
N LEU A 15 35.69 -51.39 19.50
CA LEU A 15 34.42 -50.95 18.89
C LEU A 15 33.31 -51.84 19.51
N PRO A 16 31.99 -51.57 19.36
CA PRO A 16 31.30 -50.52 18.59
C PRO A 16 30.50 -49.58 19.57
N ASP A 17 29.52 -48.73 19.26
CA ASP A 17 28.34 -48.82 18.38
C ASP A 17 27.82 -47.45 17.96
N GLY A 18 27.11 -47.41 16.83
CA GLY A 18 26.49 -46.19 16.32
C GLY A 18 25.16 -45.88 17.01
N ALA A 19 25.03 -44.65 17.53
CA ALA A 19 23.75 -44.05 17.88
C ALA A 19 23.49 -42.86 16.95
N ALA A 20 22.54 -43.01 16.03
CA ALA A 20 22.18 -41.97 15.09
C ALA A 20 21.52 -40.80 15.82
N ALA A 21 22.21 -39.66 15.91
CA ALA A 21 21.61 -38.40 16.29
C ALA A 21 20.70 -37.91 15.16
N ILE A 22 19.44 -38.36 15.18
CA ILE A 22 18.37 -37.76 14.38
C ILE A 22 18.11 -36.36 14.96
N GLY A 23 18.89 -35.39 14.48
CA GLY A 23 18.55 -33.99 14.67
C GLY A 23 17.18 -33.76 14.05
N HIS A 24 16.17 -33.56 14.90
CA HIS A 24 14.96 -32.90 14.46
C HIS A 24 15.37 -31.48 14.08
N SER A 25 15.59 -31.28 12.78
CA SER A 25 15.53 -29.95 12.20
C SER A 25 14.10 -29.48 12.41
N ASP A 26 13.88 -28.68 13.46
CA ASP A 26 12.65 -27.91 13.58
C ASP A 26 12.42 -27.22 12.24
N PRO A 27 11.25 -27.40 11.60
CA PRO A 27 10.92 -26.57 10.48
C PRO A 27 10.84 -25.15 11.02
N VAL A 28 11.84 -24.34 10.69
CA VAL A 28 11.76 -22.89 10.81
C VAL A 28 10.45 -22.53 10.14
N MET A 29 9.45 -22.17 10.95
CA MET A 29 8.23 -21.57 10.44
C MET A 29 8.68 -20.26 9.82
N GLU A 30 8.92 -20.33 8.52
CA GLU A 30 9.04 -19.20 7.64
C GLU A 30 7.85 -18.31 7.99
N ALA A 31 8.17 -17.17 8.62
CA ALA A 31 7.20 -16.13 8.90
C ALA A 31 6.87 -15.46 7.55
N GLY A 32 6.24 -16.23 6.68
CA GLY A 32 5.66 -15.79 5.42
C GLY A 32 4.75 -14.65 5.79
N SER A 33 5.20 -13.44 5.46
CA SER A 33 4.44 -12.23 5.68
C SER A 33 3.13 -12.41 4.92
N VAL A 34 2.06 -12.68 5.67
CA VAL A 34 0.69 -12.67 5.15
C VAL A 34 0.33 -11.20 4.95
N ALA A 35 0.99 -10.58 3.96
CA ALA A 35 0.60 -9.32 3.38
C ALA A 35 -0.78 -9.56 2.76
N GLU A 36 -1.80 -9.28 3.57
CA GLU A 36 -3.19 -9.55 3.29
C GLU A 36 -3.53 -9.04 1.89
N PHE A 37 -3.86 -9.96 0.98
CA PHE A 37 -3.98 -9.64 -0.44
C PHE A 37 -5.21 -8.75 -0.66
N ILE A 38 -4.98 -7.44 -0.68
CA ILE A 38 -6.04 -6.44 -0.86
C ILE A 38 -6.66 -6.63 -2.24
N SER A 39 -7.92 -7.08 -2.26
CA SER A 39 -8.69 -7.14 -3.51
C SER A 39 -9.27 -5.76 -3.86
N PRO A 40 -9.55 -5.48 -5.15
CA PRO A 40 -10.27 -4.25 -5.52
C PRO A 40 -11.65 -4.14 -4.85
N GLN A 41 -12.30 -5.28 -4.57
CA GLN A 41 -13.58 -5.28 -3.84
C GLN A 41 -13.42 -4.88 -2.37
N THR A 42 -12.24 -5.08 -1.76
CA THR A 42 -11.93 -4.63 -0.41
C THR A 42 -11.97 -3.09 -0.34
N LEU A 43 -11.33 -2.40 -1.29
CA LEU A 43 -11.36 -0.93 -1.42
C LEU A 43 -12.79 -0.40 -1.64
N VAL A 44 -13.54 -1.03 -2.56
CA VAL A 44 -14.92 -0.66 -2.88
C VAL A 44 -15.87 -0.90 -1.69
N ASN A 45 -15.64 -1.94 -0.89
CA ASN A 45 -16.44 -2.24 0.28
C ASN A 45 -16.19 -1.27 1.44
N GLU A 46 -14.98 -0.74 1.59
CA GLU A 46 -14.67 0.25 2.64
C GLU A 46 -15.53 1.52 2.50
N ILE A 47 -15.72 2.03 1.26
CA ILE A 47 -16.64 3.15 1.00
C ILE A 47 -18.10 2.79 1.37
N LYS A 48 -18.53 1.55 1.15
CA LYS A 48 -19.87 1.07 1.58
C LYS A 48 -19.98 0.99 3.10
N VAL A 49 -18.91 0.57 3.79
CA VAL A 49 -18.85 0.52 5.26
C VAL A 49 -18.99 1.93 5.83
N ARG A 50 -18.21 2.91 5.36
CA ARG A 50 -18.32 4.34 5.75
C ARG A 50 -19.75 4.86 5.57
N ALA A 51 -20.36 4.62 4.42
CA ALA A 51 -21.73 5.05 4.14
C ALA A 51 -22.76 4.40 5.10
N ARG A 52 -22.65 3.10 5.37
CA ARG A 52 -23.53 2.38 6.31
C ARG A 52 -23.35 2.84 7.75
N VAL A 53 -22.11 3.05 8.21
CA VAL A 53 -21.81 3.54 9.56
C VAL A 53 -22.41 4.93 9.77
N ARG A 54 -22.26 5.83 8.79
CA ARG A 54 -22.84 7.19 8.82
C ARG A 54 -24.35 7.18 8.82
N LEU A 55 -25.01 6.44 7.93
CA LEU A 55 -26.47 6.31 7.92
C LEU A 55 -26.98 5.75 9.26
N SER A 56 -26.29 4.77 9.83
CA SER A 56 -26.63 4.20 11.14
C SER A 56 -26.45 5.22 12.27
N ARG A 57 -25.41 6.06 12.20
CA ARG A 57 -25.17 7.16 13.14
C ARG A 57 -26.25 8.24 13.04
N ALA A 58 -26.53 8.75 11.84
CA ALA A 58 -27.55 9.77 11.59
C ALA A 58 -28.96 9.31 12.02
N ARG A 59 -29.26 8.02 11.89
CA ARG A 59 -30.52 7.43 12.39
C ARG A 59 -30.61 7.43 13.92
N ARG A 60 -29.52 7.12 14.63
CA ARG A 60 -29.47 7.18 16.11
C ARG A 60 -29.54 8.62 16.63
N GLU A 61 -28.95 9.57 15.91
CA GLU A 61 -28.91 10.98 16.27
C GLU A 61 -30.19 11.75 15.84
N GLY A 62 -31.19 11.08 15.26
CA GLY A 62 -32.41 11.71 14.72
C GLY A 62 -32.20 12.58 13.46
N ALA A 63 -30.95 12.88 13.11
CA ALA A 63 -30.54 13.73 12.00
C ALA A 63 -30.72 13.10 10.60
N ALA A 64 -31.12 11.84 10.49
CA ALA A 64 -31.26 11.15 9.21
C ALA A 64 -32.28 11.80 8.25
N GLY A 65 -33.37 12.38 8.76
CA GLY A 65 -34.41 12.99 7.93
C GLY A 65 -34.86 12.07 6.77
N SER A 66 -34.75 12.56 5.54
CA SER A 66 -35.00 11.81 4.29
C SER A 66 -33.75 11.19 3.65
N ALA A 67 -32.57 11.30 4.29
CA ALA A 67 -31.30 10.89 3.70
C ALA A 67 -31.20 9.36 3.51
N SER A 68 -30.93 8.94 2.28
CA SER A 68 -30.86 7.54 1.88
C SER A 68 -29.45 6.96 2.01
N LEU A 69 -29.33 5.64 1.84
CA LEU A 69 -28.02 5.00 1.70
C LEU A 69 -27.25 5.48 0.46
N ARG A 70 -27.97 5.83 -0.63
CA ARG A 70 -27.36 6.35 -1.85
C ARG A 70 -26.66 7.68 -1.58
N ASP A 71 -27.30 8.59 -0.84
CA ASP A 71 -26.73 9.90 -0.51
C ASP A 71 -25.45 9.75 0.31
N HIS A 72 -25.46 8.85 1.30
CA HIS A 72 -24.28 8.53 2.11
C HIS A 72 -23.15 7.85 1.32
N LEU A 73 -23.46 7.08 0.26
CA LEU A 73 -22.46 6.52 -0.66
C LEU A 73 -21.81 7.62 -1.53
N HIS A 74 -22.61 8.52 -2.11
CA HIS A 74 -22.08 9.66 -2.86
C HIS A 74 -21.24 10.58 -1.96
N GLN A 75 -21.68 10.84 -0.73
CA GLN A 75 -20.94 11.65 0.23
C GLN A 75 -19.61 10.98 0.63
N SER A 76 -19.61 9.69 0.95
CA SER A 76 -18.40 8.95 1.33
C SER A 76 -17.39 8.85 0.16
N ALA A 77 -17.87 8.80 -1.09
CA ALA A 77 -17.02 8.87 -2.27
C ALA A 77 -16.39 10.26 -2.49
N ARG A 78 -17.13 11.33 -2.19
CA ARG A 78 -16.66 12.73 -2.35
C ARG A 78 -15.56 13.13 -1.39
N GLU A 79 -15.66 12.69 -0.15
CA GLU A 79 -14.67 12.98 0.89
C GLU A 79 -13.29 12.39 0.58
N VAL A 80 -13.24 11.25 -0.12
CA VAL A 80 -11.98 10.65 -0.58
C VAL A 80 -11.57 11.14 -1.98
N GLY A 81 -12.29 12.10 -2.58
CA GLY A 81 -11.88 12.76 -3.83
C GLY A 81 -12.55 12.29 -5.12
N PHE A 82 -13.65 11.53 -5.09
CA PHE A 82 -14.42 11.16 -6.29
C PHE A 82 -15.68 12.03 -6.46
N ALA A 83 -16.11 12.30 -7.70
CA ALA A 83 -17.35 13.04 -7.98
C ALA A 83 -18.60 12.38 -7.39
N GLY A 84 -18.59 11.05 -7.26
CA GLY A 84 -19.66 10.26 -6.66
C GLY A 84 -19.36 8.76 -6.64
N TRP A 85 -20.35 7.98 -6.19
CA TRP A 85 -20.22 6.54 -5.96
C TRP A 85 -19.71 5.76 -7.18
N GLU A 86 -20.22 6.03 -8.37
CA GLU A 86 -19.88 5.21 -9.55
C GLU A 86 -18.41 5.39 -9.98
N GLN A 87 -17.88 6.62 -9.92
CA GLN A 87 -16.46 6.84 -10.17
C GLN A 87 -15.59 6.13 -9.11
N ALA A 88 -15.96 6.23 -7.83
CA ALA A 88 -15.25 5.52 -6.76
C ALA A 88 -15.27 3.99 -6.98
N ARG A 89 -16.41 3.44 -7.40
CA ARG A 89 -16.59 2.01 -7.70
C ARG A 89 -15.73 1.56 -8.88
N LEU A 90 -15.62 2.36 -9.93
CA LEU A 90 -14.80 2.05 -11.10
C LEU A 90 -13.31 2.16 -10.77
N VAL A 91 -12.87 3.28 -10.20
CA VAL A 91 -11.45 3.54 -9.91
C VAL A 91 -10.92 2.58 -8.85
N LEU A 92 -11.55 2.49 -7.67
CA LEU A 92 -11.13 1.57 -6.60
C LEU A 92 -11.37 0.09 -6.96
N GLY A 93 -12.30 -0.18 -7.87
CA GLY A 93 -12.61 -1.53 -8.34
C GLY A 93 -11.62 -2.10 -9.37
N ALA A 94 -10.58 -1.34 -9.76
CA ALA A 94 -9.68 -1.68 -10.87
C ALA A 94 -10.41 -1.87 -12.23
N LEU A 95 -11.44 -1.05 -12.47
CA LEU A 95 -12.31 -1.11 -13.67
C LEU A 95 -12.25 0.13 -14.57
N ALA A 96 -11.48 1.16 -14.21
CA ALA A 96 -11.33 2.36 -15.04
C ALA A 96 -10.42 2.08 -16.26
N ALA A 97 -10.76 2.66 -17.41
CA ALA A 97 -9.94 2.58 -18.62
C ALA A 97 -8.84 3.66 -18.63
N PRO A 98 -7.76 3.47 -19.42
CA PRO A 98 -6.78 4.53 -19.67
C PRO A 98 -7.46 5.79 -20.23
N GLY A 99 -7.26 6.94 -19.57
CA GLY A 99 -7.87 8.22 -19.96
C GLY A 99 -9.26 8.52 -19.37
N ASP A 100 -9.81 7.61 -18.55
CA ASP A 100 -10.96 7.91 -17.67
C ASP A 100 -10.59 8.92 -16.58
N ASP A 101 -11.61 9.51 -15.95
CA ASP A 101 -11.43 10.41 -14.80
C ASP A 101 -11.14 9.58 -13.54
N MET A 102 -9.88 9.59 -13.09
CA MET A 102 -9.39 8.93 -11.88
C MET A 102 -9.76 9.65 -10.57
N GLY A 103 -10.48 10.79 -10.64
CA GLY A 103 -10.79 11.65 -9.50
C GLY A 103 -9.57 12.34 -8.90
N SER A 104 -9.71 12.90 -7.70
CA SER A 104 -8.63 13.56 -6.94
C SER A 104 -8.20 12.76 -5.70
N PHE A 105 -8.36 11.43 -5.71
CA PHE A 105 -8.06 10.55 -4.57
C PHE A 105 -6.59 10.61 -4.13
N TRP A 106 -5.68 10.67 -5.11
CA TRP A 106 -4.24 10.81 -4.93
C TRP A 106 -3.76 12.25 -4.78
N HIS A 107 -4.66 13.19 -4.47
CA HIS A 107 -4.32 14.61 -4.36
C HIS A 107 -4.78 15.21 -3.03
N VAL A 108 -3.95 16.07 -2.43
CA VAL A 108 -4.28 16.85 -1.23
C VAL A 108 -4.51 18.31 -1.63
N PRO A 109 -5.69 18.91 -1.39
CA PRO A 109 -5.87 20.34 -1.56
C PRO A 109 -4.93 21.14 -0.64
N ARG A 110 -4.51 22.33 -1.07
CA ARG A 110 -3.69 23.27 -0.27
C ARG A 110 -2.29 22.80 0.15
N SER A 111 -1.67 21.87 -0.60
CA SER A 111 -0.25 21.52 -0.49
C SER A 111 0.73 22.66 -0.86
N GLY A 112 0.36 23.94 -0.69
CA GLY A 112 0.82 25.11 -1.47
C GLY A 112 2.28 25.55 -1.38
N ILE A 113 3.17 24.73 -0.82
CA ILE A 113 4.62 24.90 -0.82
C ILE A 113 5.29 23.80 -1.69
N LEU A 114 4.57 22.72 -2.00
CA LEU A 114 5.09 21.57 -2.74
C LEU A 114 5.03 21.83 -4.26
N LEU A 115 6.16 21.59 -4.92
CA LEU A 115 6.27 21.66 -6.37
C LEU A 115 5.56 20.46 -6.99
N HIS A 116 4.58 20.74 -7.86
CA HIS A 116 3.88 19.75 -8.66
C HIS A 116 4.19 20.01 -10.14
N ILE A 117 4.67 19.02 -10.88
CA ILE A 117 4.86 19.13 -12.34
C ILE A 117 3.69 18.43 -13.02
N TRP A 118 2.87 19.19 -13.75
CA TRP A 118 1.61 18.72 -14.32
C TRP A 118 1.73 18.32 -15.80
N PHE A 119 1.11 17.20 -16.17
CA PHE A 119 1.11 16.66 -17.52
C PHE A 119 -0.30 16.21 -17.93
N SER A 120 -0.73 16.62 -19.13
CA SER A 120 -1.94 16.05 -19.75
C SER A 120 -1.68 14.70 -20.42
N GLU A 121 -0.43 14.41 -20.78
CA GLU A 121 -0.03 13.19 -21.49
C GLU A 121 0.88 12.31 -20.63
N TYR A 122 0.45 11.07 -20.37
CA TYR A 122 1.21 10.10 -19.55
C TYR A 122 2.62 9.83 -20.09
N ALA A 123 2.78 9.77 -21.43
CA ALA A 123 4.08 9.52 -22.05
C ALA A 123 5.11 10.60 -21.70
N GLN A 124 4.69 11.88 -21.64
CA GLN A 124 5.56 13.00 -21.25
C GLN A 124 5.94 12.92 -19.77
N ALA A 125 4.97 12.63 -18.90
CA ALA A 125 5.21 12.48 -17.47
C ALA A 125 6.20 11.35 -17.18
N ARG A 126 6.03 10.19 -17.81
CA ARG A 126 6.95 9.05 -17.70
C ARG A 126 8.37 9.40 -18.12
N SER A 127 8.54 10.17 -19.20
CA SER A 127 9.86 10.64 -19.65
C SER A 127 10.54 11.59 -18.67
N VAL A 128 9.78 12.41 -17.93
CA VAL A 128 10.31 13.28 -16.87
C VAL A 128 10.59 12.50 -15.58
N LEU A 129 9.73 11.55 -15.21
CA LEU A 129 9.95 10.66 -14.07
C LEU A 129 11.26 9.88 -14.23
N ALA A 130 11.55 9.36 -15.43
CA ALA A 130 12.80 8.68 -15.74
C ALA A 130 14.08 9.57 -15.58
N GLN A 131 13.92 10.89 -15.41
CA GLN A 131 15.00 11.84 -15.16
C GLN A 131 15.04 12.32 -13.69
N GLN A 132 14.05 11.95 -12.86
CA GLN A 132 13.91 12.39 -11.46
C GLN A 132 13.85 11.17 -10.52
N ALA A 133 14.98 10.82 -9.91
CA ALA A 133 15.09 9.64 -9.04
C ALA A 133 14.26 9.73 -7.74
N ASP A 134 13.86 10.95 -7.35
CA ASP A 134 13.06 11.28 -6.16
C ASP A 134 11.58 11.57 -6.48
N GLY A 135 11.18 11.47 -7.75
CA GLY A 135 9.84 11.76 -8.22
C GLY A 135 8.84 10.62 -7.99
N PHE A 136 7.57 10.98 -7.79
CA PHE A 136 6.43 10.08 -7.72
C PHE A 136 5.37 10.53 -8.72
N LEU A 137 4.97 9.67 -9.66
CA LEU A 137 3.98 9.97 -10.69
C LEU A 137 2.59 9.49 -10.26
N LEU A 138 1.69 10.45 -10.07
CA LEU A 138 0.33 10.23 -9.54
C LEU A 138 -0.74 10.59 -10.58
N PRO A 139 -1.86 9.85 -10.67
CA PRO A 139 -3.00 10.25 -11.49
C PRO A 139 -3.85 11.34 -10.80
N TYR A 140 -4.33 12.30 -11.58
CA TYR A 140 -5.31 13.30 -11.16
C TYR A 140 -6.34 13.53 -12.26
N ARG A 141 -7.57 13.12 -12.02
CA ARG A 141 -8.66 13.13 -13.01
C ARG A 141 -8.20 12.48 -14.32
N ARG A 142 -8.07 13.25 -15.39
CA ARG A 142 -7.64 12.82 -16.73
C ARG A 142 -6.21 13.27 -17.07
N GLN A 143 -5.46 13.65 -16.05
CA GLN A 143 -4.09 14.15 -16.10
C GLN A 143 -3.22 13.32 -15.14
N CYS A 144 -1.92 13.58 -15.16
CA CYS A 144 -0.99 13.04 -14.18
C CYS A 144 -0.01 14.13 -13.75
N PHE A 145 0.60 13.94 -12.58
CA PHE A 145 1.49 14.94 -11.99
C PHE A 145 2.62 14.26 -11.22
N ILE A 146 3.81 14.86 -11.27
CA ILE A 146 4.97 14.42 -10.51
C ILE A 146 5.08 15.27 -9.25
N VAL A 147 5.33 14.60 -8.13
CA VAL A 147 5.57 15.18 -6.80
C VAL A 147 6.79 14.54 -6.14
N GLN A 148 7.25 15.12 -5.03
CA GLN A 148 8.32 14.58 -4.19
C GLN A 148 7.78 13.96 -2.90
N ALA A 149 8.65 13.26 -2.16
CA ALA A 149 8.34 12.54 -0.93
C ALA A 149 7.43 13.28 0.09
N PRO A 150 7.59 14.60 0.38
CA PRO A 150 6.74 15.25 1.38
C PRO A 150 5.27 15.41 0.94
N PHE A 151 4.96 15.30 -0.36
CA PHE A 151 3.57 15.20 -0.81
C PHE A 151 2.97 13.81 -0.52
N ILE A 152 3.78 12.75 -0.59
CA ILE A 152 3.39 11.39 -0.20
C ILE A 152 3.13 11.34 1.31
N GLU A 153 3.95 12.01 2.12
CA GLU A 153 3.70 12.21 3.55
C GLU A 153 2.42 13.01 3.80
N ALA A 154 2.15 14.07 3.03
CA ALA A 154 0.89 14.83 3.11
C ALA A 154 -0.35 14.02 2.68
N LEU A 155 -0.19 13.00 1.82
CA LEU A 155 -1.21 11.98 1.54
C LEU A 155 -1.43 11.00 2.71
N GLY A 156 -0.63 11.10 3.79
CA GLY A 156 -0.64 10.18 4.93
C GLY A 156 -0.05 8.82 4.59
N LEU A 157 0.87 8.77 3.63
CA LEU A 157 1.56 7.56 3.15
C LEU A 157 3.06 7.65 3.47
N ASN A 158 3.72 6.50 3.59
CA ASN A 158 5.16 6.45 3.74
C ASN A 158 5.83 6.52 2.35
N PRO A 159 6.67 7.52 2.02
CA PRO A 159 7.41 7.56 0.76
C PRO A 159 8.44 6.43 0.63
N ALA A 160 8.88 5.83 1.75
CA ALA A 160 9.77 4.67 1.78
C ALA A 160 9.01 3.33 1.84
N ASP A 161 7.70 3.29 1.58
CA ASP A 161 6.95 2.03 1.48
C ASP A 161 7.47 1.18 0.30
N PRO A 162 7.80 -0.12 0.50
CA PRO A 162 8.26 -1.01 -0.56
C PRO A 162 7.33 -1.09 -1.77
N ALA A 163 6.03 -0.82 -1.62
CA ALA A 163 5.08 -0.77 -2.72
C ALA A 163 5.42 0.33 -3.74
N TRP A 164 6.02 1.46 -3.35
CA TRP A 164 6.48 2.49 -4.28
C TRP A 164 7.67 2.02 -5.12
N ALA A 165 8.62 1.31 -4.50
CA ALA A 165 9.77 0.74 -5.20
C ALA A 165 9.32 -0.36 -6.18
N ALA A 166 8.37 -1.20 -5.78
CA ALA A 166 7.81 -2.27 -6.61
C ALA A 166 7.12 -1.77 -7.90
N ILE A 167 6.68 -0.49 -7.92
CA ILE A 167 6.04 0.14 -9.09
C ILE A 167 6.94 1.17 -9.80
N GLY A 168 8.21 1.29 -9.40
CA GLY A 168 9.11 2.32 -9.95
C GLY A 168 8.57 3.74 -9.80
N GLN A 169 7.88 4.02 -8.69
CA GLN A 169 7.21 5.28 -8.37
C GLN A 169 6.12 5.73 -9.39
N ASP A 170 5.72 4.87 -10.34
CA ASP A 170 4.69 5.15 -11.34
C ASP A 170 3.33 4.52 -10.96
N LEU A 171 2.50 5.33 -10.29
CA LEU A 171 1.18 4.90 -9.84
C LEU A 171 0.13 4.89 -10.97
N VAL A 172 0.45 5.47 -12.13
CA VAL A 172 -0.43 5.46 -13.31
C VAL A 172 -0.28 4.13 -14.05
N ALA A 173 0.97 3.70 -14.31
CA ALA A 173 1.26 2.40 -14.91
C ALA A 173 0.84 1.22 -14.02
N ALA A 174 0.94 1.38 -12.70
CA ALA A 174 0.64 0.33 -11.74
C ALA A 174 -0.85 0.15 -11.42
N TYR A 175 -1.76 0.86 -12.09
CA TYR A 175 -3.20 0.79 -11.81
C TYR A 175 -3.72 -0.66 -11.76
N GLY A 176 -4.40 -1.02 -10.66
CA GLY A 176 -4.95 -2.35 -10.43
C GLY A 176 -3.95 -3.44 -10.00
N THR A 177 -2.65 -3.16 -9.95
CA THR A 177 -1.63 -4.08 -9.41
C THR A 177 -1.75 -4.24 -7.89
N PRO A 178 -1.23 -5.33 -7.27
CA PRO A 178 -1.25 -5.51 -5.83
C PRO A 178 -0.60 -4.36 -5.04
N ALA A 179 0.48 -3.78 -5.54
CA ALA A 179 1.15 -2.63 -4.92
C ALA A 179 0.27 -1.37 -4.94
N TRP A 180 -0.41 -1.10 -6.06
CA TRP A 180 -1.40 -0.01 -6.15
C TRP A 180 -2.57 -0.22 -5.20
N LEU A 181 -3.08 -1.45 -5.09
CA LEU A 181 -4.17 -1.81 -4.19
C LEU A 181 -3.78 -1.64 -2.70
N ALA A 182 -2.55 -2.00 -2.33
CA ALA A 182 -2.00 -1.79 -1.00
C ALA A 182 -1.88 -0.29 -0.66
N LEU A 183 -1.28 0.52 -1.55
CA LEU A 183 -1.18 1.98 -1.38
C LEU A 183 -2.57 2.63 -1.31
N ALA A 184 -3.53 2.18 -2.12
CA ALA A 184 -4.90 2.69 -2.09
C ALA A 184 -5.62 2.34 -0.77
N TRP A 185 -5.36 1.15 -0.20
CA TRP A 185 -5.88 0.76 1.11
C TRP A 185 -5.30 1.61 2.23
N GLN A 186 -3.99 1.84 2.23
CA GLN A 186 -3.33 2.78 3.15
C GLN A 186 -3.93 4.19 3.01
N ARG A 187 -4.09 4.71 1.78
CA ARG A 187 -4.63 6.05 1.52
C ARG A 187 -6.09 6.21 1.95
N LEU A 188 -6.90 5.15 1.89
CA LEU A 188 -8.25 5.17 2.45
C LEU A 188 -8.24 5.33 3.97
N HIS A 189 -7.29 4.71 4.67
CA HIS A 189 -7.17 4.72 6.13
C HIS A 189 -6.34 5.88 6.69
N ALA A 190 -5.54 6.53 5.84
CA ALA A 190 -4.87 7.78 6.17
C ALA A 190 -5.88 8.82 6.67
N PRO A 191 -5.55 9.60 7.70
CA PRO A 191 -6.41 10.69 8.15
C PRO A 191 -6.64 11.67 7.00
N ALA A 192 -7.88 12.09 6.79
CA ALA A 192 -8.19 13.18 5.86
C ALA A 192 -7.37 14.41 6.27
N GLY A 193 -6.54 14.89 5.34
CA GLY A 193 -5.33 15.67 5.65
C GLY A 193 -5.52 16.77 6.70
N ALA A 194 -4.73 16.67 7.78
CA ALA A 194 -4.62 17.71 8.80
C ALA A 194 -3.55 18.74 8.39
N PHE A 195 -3.83 19.51 7.33
CA PHE A 195 -3.03 20.65 6.85
C PHE A 195 -3.94 21.78 6.34
#